data_AF-X1H0S6-F1
#
_entry.id   AF-X1H0S6-F1
#
_cell.length_a   1.000
_cell.length_b   1.000
_cell.length_c   1.000
_cell.angle_alpha   90.00
_cell.angle_beta   90.00
_cell.angle_gamma   90.00
#
_symmetry.space_group_name_H-M   'P 1'
#
loop_
_entity.id
_entity.type
_entity.pdbx_description
1 polymer ?
#
loop_
_entity_poly.entity_id
_entity_poly.type
_entity_poly.pdbx_seq_one_letter_code
_entity_poly.pdbx_strand_id
1 'polypeptide(L)'
;MVTGAEKVFMPQRWETNYTQLAVNDHDWDSAMGLGVPPPFFAMIAKMHMKRYGTTKEQMAHVSVANYNYGSTNPKAHFYPKTLSMEEALSARLIAEPFGLFDCCSLSDGGSAVIIASEERAEDLSDRPLVYIRGTGQHATHSMSAGWPGETLAEWPHLKRAAEVAYKNAQVSPKDIDVAQTHDCFSISEIVEVEELGFCKKGEGGAYVASGAINIDG
;
A
#
# COMPACT_ATOMS: atom_id res chain seq x y z
N MET A 1 -22.56 -10.56 -0.87
CA MET A 1 -22.07 -9.40 -0.09
C MET A 1 -20.70 -9.76 0.47
N VAL A 2 -19.72 -8.88 0.30
CA VAL A 2 -18.39 -9.00 0.90
C VAL A 2 -18.23 -7.81 1.83
N THR A 3 -17.79 -8.05 3.07
CA THR A 3 -17.62 -7.02 4.09
C THR A 3 -16.25 -7.14 4.73
N GLY A 4 -15.61 -6.01 5.00
CA GLY A 4 -14.43 -5.91 5.85
C GLY A 4 -14.70 -4.86 6.93
N ALA A 5 -14.30 -5.13 8.16
CA ALA A 5 -14.39 -4.19 9.25
C ALA A 5 -13.24 -4.43 10.21
N GLU A 6 -12.68 -3.35 10.74
CA GLU A 6 -11.57 -3.39 11.67
C GLU A 6 -11.80 -2.42 12.83
N LYS A 7 -11.47 -2.86 14.03
CA LYS A 7 -11.48 -2.06 15.26
C LYS A 7 -10.13 -2.20 15.93
N VAL A 8 -9.22 -1.29 15.61
CA VAL A 8 -7.84 -1.29 16.08
C VAL A 8 -7.60 -0.30 17.20
N PHE A 9 -8.43 0.75 17.34
CA PHE A 9 -8.33 1.67 18.45
C PHE A 9 -8.95 1.07 19.72
N MET A 10 -8.09 0.44 20.51
CA MET A 10 -8.45 -0.26 21.74
C MET A 10 -8.22 0.62 22.98
N PRO A 11 -8.95 0.39 24.09
CA PRO A 11 -8.77 1.16 25.33
C PRO A 11 -7.34 1.09 25.87
N GLN A 12 -6.66 -0.05 25.69
CA GLN A 12 -5.29 -0.25 26.14
C GLN A 12 -4.35 -0.29 24.92
N ARG A 13 -3.43 0.67 24.82
CA ARG A 13 -2.55 0.81 23.65
C ARG A 13 -1.69 -0.42 23.34
N TRP A 14 -1.38 -1.24 24.34
CA TRP A 14 -0.61 -2.46 24.12
C TRP A 14 -1.40 -3.51 23.32
N GLU A 15 -2.74 -3.51 23.40
CA GLU A 15 -3.58 -4.43 22.63
C GLU A 15 -3.45 -4.14 21.15
N THR A 16 -3.51 -2.86 20.77
CA THR A 16 -3.26 -2.42 19.39
C THR A 16 -1.87 -2.80 18.91
N ASN A 17 -0.84 -2.61 19.73
CA ASN A 17 0.52 -3.01 19.34
C ASN A 17 0.66 -4.53 19.23
N TYR A 18 -0.04 -5.30 20.07
CA TYR A 18 0.02 -6.75 20.08
C TYR A 18 -0.65 -7.35 18.83
N THR A 19 -1.79 -6.82 18.39
CA THR A 19 -2.43 -7.29 17.14
C THR A 19 -1.56 -7.01 15.91
N GLN A 20 -0.79 -5.93 15.93
CA GLN A 20 0.15 -5.59 14.86
C GLN A 20 1.33 -6.56 14.77
N LEU A 21 1.61 -7.36 15.80
CA LEU A 21 2.65 -8.41 15.77
C LEU A 21 2.30 -9.57 14.83
N ALA A 22 1.04 -9.67 14.40
CA ALA A 22 0.60 -10.70 13.44
C ALA A 22 0.93 -10.35 11.98
N VAL A 23 1.49 -9.17 11.72
CA VAL A 23 1.84 -8.75 10.35
C VAL A 23 3.05 -9.53 9.84
N ASN A 24 4.08 -9.68 10.65
CA ASN A 24 5.29 -10.45 10.30
C ASN A 24 5.27 -11.82 10.98
N ASP A 25 6.24 -12.67 10.64
CA ASP A 25 6.41 -13.94 11.31
C ASP A 25 6.68 -13.72 12.80
N HIS A 26 5.71 -14.14 13.62
CA HIS A 26 5.73 -13.87 15.05
C HIS A 26 6.98 -14.47 15.71
N ASP A 27 7.34 -15.69 15.35
CA ASP A 27 8.38 -16.44 16.07
C ASP A 27 9.78 -16.00 15.65
N TRP A 28 9.96 -15.62 14.39
CA TRP A 28 11.27 -15.22 13.86
C TRP A 28 11.53 -13.72 13.93
N ASP A 29 10.53 -12.87 13.66
CA ASP A 29 10.71 -11.43 13.54
C ASP A 29 10.35 -10.68 14.83
N SER A 30 9.29 -11.10 15.55
CA SER A 30 8.87 -10.36 16.75
C SER A 30 9.89 -10.43 17.87
N ALA A 31 10.52 -11.59 18.08
CA ALA A 31 11.60 -11.75 19.05
C ALA A 31 12.83 -10.87 18.74
N MET A 32 13.02 -10.46 17.49
CA MET A 32 14.12 -9.62 17.02
C MET A 32 13.76 -8.12 17.01
N GLY A 33 12.59 -7.74 17.55
CA GLY A 33 12.13 -6.35 17.57
C GLY A 33 11.55 -5.87 16.24
N LEU A 34 11.27 -6.78 15.30
CA LEU A 34 10.66 -6.51 13.99
C LEU A 34 9.16 -6.85 13.94
N GLY A 35 8.55 -7.08 15.11
CA GLY A 35 7.17 -7.54 15.17
C GLY A 35 6.15 -6.50 14.73
N VAL A 36 6.37 -5.21 14.99
CA VAL A 36 5.49 -4.16 14.48
C VAL A 36 5.86 -3.77 13.04
N PRO A 37 4.92 -3.30 12.20
CA PRO A 37 5.18 -3.05 10.79
C PRO A 37 6.26 -1.99 10.47
N PRO A 38 6.37 -0.84 11.17
CA PRO A 38 7.28 0.22 10.72
C PRO A 38 8.77 -0.18 10.62
N PRO A 39 9.39 -0.87 11.61
CA PRO A 39 10.73 -1.42 11.46
C PRO A 39 10.90 -2.35 10.25
N PHE A 40 9.92 -3.20 9.96
CA PHE A 40 9.99 -4.14 8.83
C PHE A 40 9.98 -3.42 7.48
N PHE A 41 9.03 -2.51 7.27
CA PHE A 41 8.98 -1.71 6.05
C PHE A 41 10.16 -0.74 5.94
N ALA A 42 10.73 -0.28 7.06
CA ALA A 42 11.94 0.54 7.04
C ALA A 42 13.15 -0.24 6.50
N MET A 43 13.23 -1.56 6.75
CA MET A 43 14.24 -2.41 6.12
C MET A 43 13.99 -2.56 4.62
N ILE A 44 12.74 -2.72 4.19
CA ILE A 44 12.38 -2.73 2.76
C ILE A 44 12.84 -1.42 2.10
N ALA A 45 12.56 -0.28 2.71
CA ALA A 45 13.03 1.03 2.24
C ALA A 45 14.56 1.08 2.16
N LYS A 46 15.28 0.74 3.23
CA LYS A 46 16.76 0.74 3.21
C LYS A 46 17.33 -0.18 2.12
N MET A 47 16.71 -1.34 1.87
CA MET A 47 17.13 -2.26 0.83
C MET A 47 16.87 -1.70 -0.57
N HIS A 48 15.72 -1.08 -0.79
CA HIS A 48 15.37 -0.43 -2.06
C HIS A 48 16.27 0.79 -2.33
N MET A 49 16.48 1.65 -1.33
CA MET A 49 17.44 2.76 -1.37
C MET A 49 18.86 2.27 -1.73
N LYS A 50 19.33 1.19 -1.08
CA LYS A 50 20.67 0.62 -1.34
C LYS A 50 20.80 0.05 -2.75
N ARG A 51 19.74 -0.58 -3.27
CA ARG A 51 19.77 -1.32 -4.55
C ARG A 51 19.48 -0.43 -5.75
N TYR A 52 18.55 0.52 -5.61
CA TYR A 52 18.01 1.33 -6.72
C TYR A 52 18.21 2.83 -6.53
N GLY A 53 18.67 3.29 -5.36
CA GLY A 53 18.95 4.70 -5.13
C GLY A 53 17.72 5.55 -4.81
N THR A 54 16.59 4.93 -4.43
CA THR A 54 15.42 5.68 -3.96
C THR A 54 15.78 6.62 -2.83
N THR A 55 15.18 7.81 -2.82
CA THR A 55 15.49 8.86 -1.85
C THR A 55 14.35 9.07 -0.87
N LYS A 56 14.67 9.68 0.27
CA LYS A 56 13.65 10.11 1.26
C LYS A 56 12.66 11.11 0.65
N GLU A 57 13.14 11.98 -0.23
CA GLU A 57 12.30 12.95 -0.95
C GLU A 57 11.29 12.26 -1.87
N GLN A 58 11.69 11.22 -2.59
CA GLN A 58 10.79 10.42 -3.43
C GLN A 58 9.70 9.71 -2.59
N MET A 59 10.06 9.17 -1.41
CA MET A 59 9.07 8.62 -0.48
C MET A 59 8.10 9.71 0.02
N ALA A 60 8.60 10.91 0.32
CA ALA A 60 7.75 12.01 0.76
C ALA A 60 6.76 12.50 -0.31
N HIS A 61 7.07 12.34 -1.61
CA HIS A 61 6.12 12.61 -2.69
C HIS A 61 4.85 11.76 -2.58
N VAL A 62 4.99 10.47 -2.21
CA VAL A 62 3.85 9.57 -1.96
C VAL A 62 2.98 10.12 -0.84
N SER A 63 3.57 10.40 0.32
CA SER A 63 2.85 10.94 1.47
C SER A 63 2.11 12.24 1.14
N VAL A 64 2.76 13.16 0.42
CA VAL A 64 2.18 14.45 0.03
C VAL A 64 1.00 14.26 -0.92
N ALA A 65 1.14 13.40 -1.95
CA ALA A 65 0.05 13.09 -2.87
C ALA A 65 -1.16 12.50 -2.13
N ASN A 66 -0.95 11.47 -1.30
CA ASN A 66 -2.04 10.74 -0.64
C ASN A 66 -2.76 11.61 0.41
N TYR A 67 -2.05 12.43 1.18
CA TYR A 67 -2.69 13.40 2.10
C TYR A 67 -3.50 14.44 1.33
N ASN A 68 -2.97 14.99 0.24
CA ASN A 68 -3.66 16.03 -0.52
C ASN A 68 -4.89 15.47 -1.25
N TYR A 69 -4.87 14.21 -1.68
CA TYR A 69 -6.07 13.50 -2.14
C TYR A 69 -7.09 13.33 -1.03
N GLY A 70 -6.63 12.81 0.12
CA GLY A 70 -7.45 12.62 1.31
C GLY A 70 -8.12 13.92 1.76
N SER A 71 -7.47 15.07 1.57
CA SER A 71 -8.02 16.39 1.92
C SER A 71 -9.31 16.75 1.16
N THR A 72 -9.54 16.11 0.01
CA THR A 72 -10.75 16.29 -0.81
C THR A 72 -11.81 15.21 -0.59
N ASN A 73 -11.48 14.15 0.14
CA ASN A 73 -12.38 13.04 0.44
C ASN A 73 -12.96 13.17 1.86
N PRO A 74 -14.25 13.50 2.04
CA PRO A 74 -14.86 13.66 3.36
C PRO A 74 -14.89 12.38 4.20
N LYS A 75 -14.60 11.22 3.60
CA LYS A 75 -14.48 9.93 4.32
C LYS A 75 -13.06 9.61 4.76
N ALA A 76 -12.06 10.38 4.35
CA ALA A 76 -10.67 10.14 4.75
C ALA A 76 -10.47 10.49 6.23
N HIS A 77 -9.70 9.67 6.95
CA HIS A 77 -9.43 9.87 8.39
C HIS A 77 -8.85 11.26 8.69
N PHE A 78 -7.98 11.77 7.82
CA PHE A 78 -7.34 13.07 8.02
C PHE A 78 -8.05 14.23 7.32
N TYR A 79 -9.25 14.06 6.77
CA TYR A 79 -9.98 15.16 6.13
C TYR A 79 -10.17 16.36 7.07
N PRO A 80 -9.95 17.62 6.64
CA PRO A 80 -9.52 18.10 5.32
C PRO A 80 -8.02 18.48 5.28
N LYS A 81 -7.16 17.78 6.02
CA LYS A 81 -5.75 18.12 6.19
C LYS A 81 -4.94 17.88 4.91
N THR A 82 -4.19 18.88 4.49
CA THR A 82 -3.14 18.79 3.45
C THR A 82 -1.77 18.55 4.09
N LEU A 83 -0.81 18.10 3.28
CA LEU A 83 0.59 17.91 3.71
C LEU A 83 1.53 18.59 2.72
N SER A 84 2.44 19.42 3.22
CA SER A 84 3.52 20.00 2.43
C SER A 84 4.76 19.09 2.43
N MET A 85 5.62 19.26 1.42
CA MET A 85 6.89 18.53 1.34
C MET A 85 7.82 18.84 2.53
N GLU A 86 7.85 20.08 3.00
CA GLU A 86 8.64 20.49 4.17
C GLU A 86 8.17 19.76 5.44
N GLU A 87 6.86 19.70 5.67
CA GLU A 87 6.27 18.97 6.79
C GLU A 87 6.54 17.46 6.69
N ALA A 88 6.43 16.88 5.49
CA ALA A 88 6.74 15.48 5.25
C ALA A 88 8.19 15.13 5.61
N LEU A 89 9.15 15.93 5.14
CA LEU A 89 10.58 15.70 5.33
C LEU A 89 11.06 15.95 6.76
N SER A 90 10.45 16.92 7.46
CA SER A 90 10.77 17.30 8.84
C SER A 90 10.00 16.51 9.90
N ALA A 91 9.16 15.56 9.49
CA ALA A 91 8.35 14.75 10.38
C ALA A 91 9.20 14.00 11.42
N ARG A 92 8.63 13.82 12.62
CA ARG A 92 9.22 13.02 13.69
C ARG A 92 9.59 11.62 13.18
N LEU A 93 10.82 11.19 13.44
CA LEU A 93 11.31 9.85 13.12
C LEU A 93 10.51 8.77 13.85
N ILE A 94 10.13 7.72 13.13
CA ILE A 94 9.48 6.52 13.68
C ILE A 94 10.44 5.34 13.62
N ALA A 95 10.92 5.00 12.43
CA ALA A 95 11.92 3.98 12.18
C ALA A 95 12.71 4.39 10.94
N GLU A 96 13.98 4.74 11.09
CA GLU A 96 14.79 5.26 9.97
C GLU A 96 14.74 4.32 8.75
N PRO A 97 14.34 4.81 7.56
CA PRO A 97 14.32 6.22 7.13
C PRO A 97 12.97 6.96 7.34
N PHE A 98 11.95 6.30 7.87
CA PHE A 98 10.59 6.80 7.96
C PHE A 98 10.39 7.86 9.05
N GLY A 99 9.78 8.96 8.64
CA GLY A 99 9.07 9.88 9.51
C GLY A 99 7.62 9.46 9.73
N LEU A 100 6.90 10.23 10.55
CA LEU A 100 5.50 9.97 10.89
C LEU A 100 4.58 9.87 9.67
N PHE A 101 4.81 10.71 8.64
CA PHE A 101 3.95 10.75 7.46
C PHE A 101 4.25 9.66 6.43
N ASP A 102 5.31 8.88 6.62
CA ASP A 102 5.57 7.67 5.83
C ASP A 102 4.73 6.48 6.31
N CYS A 103 4.07 6.58 7.47
CA CYS A 103 3.32 5.50 8.10
C CYS A 103 1.81 5.77 7.99
N CYS A 104 1.04 4.75 7.57
CA CYS A 104 -0.41 4.85 7.62
C CYS A 104 -0.93 4.95 9.07
N SER A 105 -2.15 5.45 9.22
CA SER A 105 -2.78 5.63 10.53
C SER A 105 -3.58 4.41 10.95
N LEU A 106 -3.59 4.14 12.26
CA LEU A 106 -4.50 3.17 12.85
C LEU A 106 -5.93 3.72 12.77
N SER A 107 -6.77 3.05 12.00
CA SER A 107 -8.12 3.52 11.67
C SER A 107 -9.16 2.46 11.99
N ASP A 108 -10.23 2.88 12.65
CA ASP A 108 -11.42 2.04 12.77
C ASP A 108 -12.35 2.31 11.59
N GLY A 109 -12.94 1.27 11.05
CA GLY A 109 -13.85 1.45 9.92
C GLY A 109 -14.36 0.14 9.36
N GLY A 110 -15.23 0.25 8.37
CA GLY A 110 -15.73 -0.89 7.62
C GLY A 110 -16.19 -0.49 6.24
N SER A 111 -16.12 -1.45 5.33
CA SER A 111 -16.57 -1.31 3.94
C SER A 111 -17.33 -2.57 3.53
N ALA A 112 -18.23 -2.42 2.57
CA ALA A 112 -19.01 -3.51 2.02
C ALA A 112 -19.21 -3.33 0.53
N VAL A 113 -19.18 -4.43 -0.21
CA VAL A 113 -19.54 -4.47 -1.63
C VAL A 113 -20.57 -5.57 -1.87
N ILE A 114 -21.54 -5.28 -2.75
CA ILE A 114 -22.49 -6.27 -3.24
C ILE A 114 -22.03 -6.71 -4.61
N ILE A 115 -21.75 -8.00 -4.75
CA ILE A 115 -21.38 -8.65 -6.01
C ILE A 115 -22.53 -9.56 -6.39
N ALA A 116 -22.96 -9.47 -7.64
CA ALA A 116 -24.04 -10.25 -8.21
C ALA A 116 -23.71 -10.60 -9.67
N SER A 117 -24.48 -11.53 -10.26
CA SER A 117 -24.50 -11.67 -11.71
C SER A 117 -25.04 -10.39 -12.36
N GLU A 118 -24.70 -10.14 -13.62
CA GLU A 118 -25.17 -8.98 -14.39
C GLU A 118 -26.70 -8.83 -14.35
N GLU A 119 -27.43 -9.89 -14.73
CA GLU A 119 -28.90 -9.94 -14.66
C GLU A 119 -29.42 -9.49 -13.28
N ARG A 120 -28.80 -10.00 -12.21
CA ARG A 120 -29.24 -9.66 -10.86
C ARG A 120 -28.81 -8.26 -10.44
N ALA A 121 -27.70 -7.74 -10.96
CA ALA A 121 -27.24 -6.39 -10.68
C ALA A 121 -28.14 -5.34 -11.36
N GLU A 122 -28.59 -5.61 -12.59
CA GLU A 122 -29.57 -4.79 -13.31
C GLU A 122 -30.92 -4.74 -12.58
N ASP A 123 -31.39 -5.87 -12.04
CA ASP A 123 -32.59 -5.91 -11.17
C ASP A 123 -32.46 -5.08 -9.89
N LEU A 124 -31.24 -4.93 -9.36
CA LEU A 124 -30.97 -4.34 -8.05
C LEU A 124 -30.62 -2.84 -8.09
N SER A 125 -30.25 -2.29 -9.25
CA SER A 125 -29.75 -0.92 -9.36
C SER A 125 -29.77 -0.39 -10.80
N ASP A 126 -30.27 0.84 -10.98
CA ASP A 126 -30.21 1.56 -12.26
C ASP A 126 -28.86 2.29 -12.51
N ARG A 127 -27.92 2.23 -11.55
CA ARG A 127 -26.60 2.86 -11.69
C ARG A 127 -25.72 2.10 -12.68
N PRO A 128 -24.76 2.76 -13.37
CA PRO A 128 -23.78 2.07 -14.21
C PRO A 128 -23.06 0.95 -13.43
N LEU A 129 -23.05 -0.25 -14.01
CA LEU A 129 -22.43 -1.43 -13.42
C LEU A 129 -20.90 -1.37 -13.57
N VAL A 130 -20.18 -1.87 -12.55
CA VAL A 130 -18.73 -2.03 -12.58
C VAL A 130 -18.42 -3.53 -12.57
N TYR A 131 -17.68 -3.98 -13.58
CA TYR A 131 -17.40 -5.40 -13.79
C TYR A 131 -16.03 -5.79 -13.22
N ILE A 132 -15.99 -6.92 -12.51
CA ILE A 132 -14.73 -7.56 -12.11
C ILE A 132 -14.20 -8.33 -13.31
N ARG A 133 -13.28 -7.71 -14.06
CA ARG A 133 -12.73 -8.27 -15.31
C ARG A 133 -11.67 -9.35 -15.09
N GLY A 134 -10.93 -9.27 -13.98
CA GLY A 134 -9.90 -10.25 -13.64
C GLY A 134 -9.47 -10.11 -12.19
N THR A 135 -9.09 -11.23 -11.59
CA THR A 135 -8.54 -11.29 -10.23
C THR A 135 -7.28 -12.15 -10.25
N GLY A 136 -6.32 -11.82 -9.39
CA GLY A 136 -5.13 -12.63 -9.16
C GLY A 136 -4.77 -12.65 -7.69
N GLN A 137 -4.38 -13.81 -7.19
CA GLN A 137 -3.92 -14.00 -5.82
C GLN A 137 -2.69 -14.89 -5.86
N HIS A 138 -1.65 -14.49 -5.13
CA HIS A 138 -0.42 -15.26 -5.04
C HIS A 138 0.15 -15.17 -3.62
N ALA A 139 0.62 -16.30 -3.10
CA ALA A 139 1.38 -16.37 -1.86
C ALA A 139 2.71 -17.06 -2.15
N THR A 140 3.79 -16.59 -1.51
CA THR A 140 5.11 -17.21 -1.61
C THR A 140 5.47 -17.92 -0.31
N HIS A 141 5.70 -17.13 0.74
CA HIS A 141 6.10 -17.59 2.08
C HIS A 141 5.46 -16.66 3.13
N SER A 142 5.68 -16.94 4.41
CA SER A 142 5.39 -15.99 5.49
C SER A 142 6.09 -14.66 5.23
N MET A 143 5.45 -13.55 5.61
CA MET A 143 6.12 -12.24 5.62
C MET A 143 7.18 -12.27 6.72
N SER A 144 8.45 -12.34 6.32
CA SER A 144 9.55 -12.37 7.26
C SER A 144 10.78 -11.64 6.75
N ALA A 145 11.56 -11.05 7.66
CA ALA A 145 12.86 -10.48 7.30
C ALA A 145 13.85 -11.57 6.89
N GLY A 146 13.67 -12.80 7.39
CA GLY A 146 14.42 -13.98 7.01
C GLY A 146 13.91 -14.69 5.76
N TRP A 147 13.02 -14.07 4.97
CA TRP A 147 12.48 -14.66 3.75
C TRP A 147 13.61 -15.15 2.81
N PRO A 148 13.53 -16.39 2.26
CA PRO A 148 14.59 -16.96 1.40
C PRO A 148 14.75 -16.31 0.01
N GLY A 149 14.16 -15.14 -0.23
CA GLY A 149 14.35 -14.40 -1.48
C GLY A 149 15.67 -13.64 -1.54
N GLU A 150 16.00 -13.14 -2.74
CA GLU A 150 17.26 -12.42 -2.95
C GLU A 150 17.29 -11.03 -2.28
N THR A 151 16.13 -10.37 -2.16
CA THR A 151 16.05 -8.99 -1.65
C THR A 151 14.65 -8.64 -1.18
N LEU A 152 14.54 -7.91 -0.05
CA LEU A 152 13.26 -7.36 0.42
C LEU A 152 12.73 -6.20 -0.44
N ALA A 153 13.55 -5.65 -1.34
CA ALA A 153 13.18 -4.55 -2.24
C ALA A 153 12.30 -4.98 -3.44
N GLU A 154 12.01 -6.28 -3.57
CA GLU A 154 11.22 -6.84 -4.68
C GLU A 154 10.12 -7.75 -4.12
N TRP A 155 8.91 -7.63 -4.65
CA TRP A 155 7.73 -8.37 -4.19
C TRP A 155 7.20 -9.28 -5.30
N PRO A 156 7.86 -10.43 -5.54
CA PRO A 156 7.49 -11.32 -6.64
C PRO A 156 6.08 -11.92 -6.50
N HIS A 157 5.53 -11.94 -5.28
CA HIS A 157 4.15 -12.36 -5.04
C HIS A 157 3.16 -11.37 -5.66
N LEU A 158 3.37 -10.07 -5.48
CA LEU A 158 2.53 -9.03 -6.07
C LEU A 158 2.62 -9.06 -7.60
N LYS A 159 3.83 -9.15 -8.15
CA LYS A 159 4.02 -9.27 -9.61
C LYS A 159 3.24 -10.45 -10.20
N ARG A 160 3.35 -11.64 -9.59
CA ARG A 160 2.62 -12.83 -10.05
C ARG A 160 1.10 -12.66 -9.93
N ALA A 161 0.63 -12.06 -8.84
CA ALA A 161 -0.78 -11.75 -8.68
C ALA A 161 -1.28 -10.77 -9.77
N ALA A 162 -0.50 -9.74 -10.08
CA ALA A 162 -0.80 -8.78 -11.13
C ALA A 162 -0.82 -9.45 -12.53
N GLU A 163 0.18 -10.28 -12.85
CA GLU A 163 0.24 -11.04 -14.10
C GLU A 163 -1.00 -11.93 -14.30
N VAL A 164 -1.47 -12.60 -13.25
CA VAL A 164 -2.70 -13.39 -13.29
C VAL A 164 -3.93 -12.49 -13.48
N ALA A 165 -4.02 -11.37 -12.77
CA ALA A 165 -5.13 -10.44 -12.88
C ALA A 165 -5.24 -9.84 -14.29
N TYR A 166 -4.12 -9.35 -14.85
CA TYR A 166 -4.04 -8.83 -16.21
C TYR A 166 -4.39 -9.87 -17.26
N LYS A 167 -3.87 -11.09 -17.14
CA LYS A 167 -4.20 -12.20 -18.03
C LYS A 167 -5.70 -12.52 -18.01
N ASN A 168 -6.31 -12.59 -16.83
CA ASN A 168 -7.73 -12.88 -16.67
C ASN A 168 -8.60 -11.75 -17.25
N ALA A 169 -8.19 -10.49 -17.05
CA ALA A 169 -8.88 -9.32 -17.58
C ALA A 169 -8.64 -9.09 -19.09
N GLN A 170 -7.62 -9.74 -19.67
CA GLN A 170 -7.13 -9.54 -21.03
C GLN A 170 -6.68 -8.09 -21.29
N VAL A 171 -5.96 -7.53 -20.33
CA VAL A 171 -5.40 -6.17 -20.39
C VAL A 171 -3.93 -6.19 -20.01
N SER A 172 -3.26 -5.05 -20.14
CA SER A 172 -1.88 -4.82 -19.71
C SER A 172 -1.83 -3.64 -18.71
N PRO A 173 -0.69 -3.40 -18.03
CA PRO A 173 -0.54 -2.24 -17.16
C PRO A 173 -0.82 -0.89 -17.86
N LYS A 174 -0.67 -0.82 -19.19
CA LYS A 174 -0.90 0.39 -19.98
C LYS A 174 -2.37 0.71 -20.22
N ASP A 175 -3.24 -0.26 -19.97
CA ASP A 175 -4.69 -0.13 -20.12
C ASP A 175 -5.37 0.25 -18.79
N ILE A 176 -4.58 0.55 -17.75
CA ILE A 176 -5.06 0.90 -16.41
C ILE A 176 -5.05 2.42 -16.25
N ASP A 177 -6.23 3.01 -16.14
CA ASP A 177 -6.39 4.46 -15.96
C ASP A 177 -6.28 4.89 -14.49
N VAL A 178 -6.65 4.02 -13.55
CA VAL A 178 -6.68 4.31 -12.11
C VAL A 178 -6.22 3.08 -11.32
N ALA A 179 -5.33 3.29 -10.36
CA ALA A 179 -4.86 2.26 -9.44
C ALA A 179 -5.18 2.63 -7.98
N GLN A 180 -5.56 1.62 -7.20
CA GLN A 180 -5.60 1.67 -5.73
C GLN A 180 -4.61 0.62 -5.23
N THR A 181 -3.50 1.10 -4.69
CA THR A 181 -2.37 0.30 -4.16
C THR A 181 -2.50 0.12 -2.65
N HIS A 182 -1.69 -0.74 -2.03
CA HIS A 182 -1.72 -0.98 -0.57
C HIS A 182 -0.60 -0.17 0.12
N ASP A 183 -0.79 1.16 0.13
CA ASP A 183 0.13 2.21 0.60
C ASP A 183 0.25 2.30 2.14
N CYS A 184 0.38 1.16 2.83
CA CYS A 184 0.56 1.12 4.28
C CYS A 184 1.81 1.88 4.76
N PHE A 185 2.84 1.97 3.89
CA PHE A 185 3.99 2.83 4.06
C PHE A 185 4.36 3.47 2.71
N SER A 186 5.00 4.64 2.71
CA SER A 186 5.38 5.35 1.47
C SER A 186 6.25 4.51 0.53
N ILE A 187 7.14 3.66 1.07
CA ILE A 187 7.93 2.72 0.26
C ILE A 187 7.07 1.66 -0.43
N SER A 188 5.95 1.27 0.18
CA SER A 188 5.09 0.20 -0.34
C SER A 188 4.57 0.60 -1.71
N GLU A 189 4.03 1.81 -1.83
CA GLU A 189 3.52 2.31 -3.10
C GLU A 189 4.60 2.37 -4.18
N ILE A 190 5.82 2.79 -3.82
CA ILE A 190 6.97 2.79 -4.73
C ILE A 190 7.29 1.38 -5.25
N VAL A 191 7.28 0.36 -4.40
CA VAL A 191 7.50 -1.03 -4.84
C VAL A 191 6.31 -1.53 -5.64
N GLU A 192 5.09 -1.18 -5.25
CA GLU A 192 3.86 -1.61 -5.91
C GLU A 192 3.76 -1.12 -7.35
N VAL A 193 4.06 0.17 -7.63
CA VAL A 193 4.02 0.68 -9.01
C VAL A 193 5.04 -0.01 -9.93
N GLU A 194 6.13 -0.53 -9.38
CA GLU A 194 7.11 -1.34 -10.12
C GLU A 194 6.59 -2.75 -10.38
N GLU A 195 6.04 -3.43 -9.38
CA GLU A 195 5.57 -4.82 -9.50
C GLU A 195 4.26 -4.95 -10.27
N LEU A 196 3.41 -3.93 -10.22
CA LEU A 196 2.21 -3.81 -11.04
C LEU A 196 2.54 -3.46 -12.50
N GLY A 197 3.79 -3.09 -12.80
CA GLY A 197 4.30 -2.86 -14.15
C GLY A 197 4.01 -1.47 -14.73
N PHE A 198 3.72 -0.48 -13.89
CA PHE A 198 3.52 0.92 -14.32
C PHE A 198 4.84 1.62 -14.65
N CYS A 199 5.93 1.21 -13.99
CA CYS A 199 7.30 1.61 -14.30
C CYS A 199 8.24 0.40 -14.25
N LYS A 200 9.50 0.57 -14.69
CA LYS A 200 10.47 -0.52 -14.57
C LYS A 200 10.94 -0.66 -13.13
N LYS A 201 11.43 -1.86 -12.80
CA LYS A 201 12.04 -2.16 -11.51
C LYS A 201 13.16 -1.16 -11.18
N GLY A 202 13.08 -0.54 -10.00
CA GLY A 202 14.02 0.49 -9.53
C GLY A 202 13.70 1.91 -10.01
N GLU A 203 12.72 2.10 -10.91
CA GLU A 203 12.28 3.42 -11.37
C GLU A 203 11.11 3.97 -10.52
N GLY A 204 10.59 3.21 -9.54
CA GLY A 204 9.40 3.58 -8.77
C GLY A 204 9.53 4.91 -8.04
N GLY A 205 10.70 5.18 -7.44
CA GLY A 205 10.95 6.47 -6.77
C GLY A 205 10.90 7.66 -7.74
N ALA A 206 11.44 7.52 -8.94
CA ALA A 206 11.37 8.56 -9.97
C ALA A 206 9.95 8.69 -10.54
N TYR A 207 9.25 7.57 -10.70
CA TYR A 207 7.88 7.51 -11.18
C TYR A 207 6.93 8.30 -10.26
N VAL A 208 6.94 8.04 -8.96
CA VAL A 208 6.09 8.78 -8.01
C VAL A 208 6.44 10.26 -7.93
N ALA A 209 7.74 10.60 -7.97
CA ALA A 209 8.19 11.99 -7.93
C ALA A 209 7.89 12.77 -9.21
N SER A 210 7.67 12.10 -10.34
CA SER A 210 7.28 12.74 -11.59
C SER A 210 5.87 13.34 -11.56
N GLY A 211 5.06 12.93 -10.57
CA GLY A 211 3.66 13.30 -10.47
C GLY A 211 2.71 12.36 -11.20
N ALA A 212 3.19 11.23 -11.74
CA ALA A 212 2.35 10.21 -12.37
C ALA A 212 1.29 9.60 -11.43
N ILE A 213 1.48 9.73 -10.12
CA ILE A 213 0.50 9.31 -9.11
C ILE A 213 -0.49 10.42 -8.75
N ASN A 214 -0.38 11.63 -9.33
CA ASN A 214 -1.29 12.78 -9.13
C ASN A 214 -2.57 12.64 -9.98
N ILE A 215 -3.64 13.41 -9.65
CA ILE A 215 -4.99 13.20 -10.22
C ILE A 215 -4.96 13.45 -11.73
N ASP A 216 -4.07 14.33 -12.15
CA ASP A 216 -3.84 14.73 -13.54
C ASP A 216 -2.55 14.11 -14.12
N GLY A 217 -2.02 13.06 -13.46
CA GLY A 217 -0.73 12.41 -13.74
C GLY A 217 -0.77 11.37 -14.86
#